data_AF-A0A7S3LH19-F1
#
_entry.id   AF-A0A7S3LH19-F1
#
_cell.length_a   1.000
_cell.length_b   1.000
_cell.length_c   1.000
_cell.angle_alpha   90.00
_cell.angle_beta   90.00
_cell.angle_gamma   90.00
#
_symmetry.space_group_name_H-M   'P 1'
#
loop_
_entity.id
_entity.type
_entity.pdbx_description
1 polymer ?
#
loop_
_entity_poly.entity_id
_entity_poly.type
_entity_poly.pdbx_seq_one_letter_code
_entity_poly.pdbx_strand_id
1 'polypeptide(L)'
;MRMCTSGKVFNREEGEGEGIFVPVTGLSRFPFIYTYPHDCRSTLRSHLPNLVSLLFEHEKSLDMLQELFHTENALNTTYMCSRIDSSITLVIVYSENGRKSKKSFHSAVSQVSPDLQKLITSLRGFEKRTK
;
A
#
# COMPACT_ATOMS: atom_id res chain seq x y z
N MET A 1 -29.79 22.89 -13.93
CA MET A 1 -28.43 22.96 -13.33
C MET A 1 -27.51 22.13 -14.23
N ARG A 2 -26.50 22.76 -14.84
CA ARG A 2 -25.81 22.24 -16.05
C ARG A 2 -25.01 20.97 -15.76
N MET A 3 -25.17 19.98 -16.63
CA MET A 3 -24.24 18.87 -16.83
C MET A 3 -22.97 19.36 -17.52
N CYS A 4 -21.83 18.77 -17.20
CA CYS A 4 -20.64 18.77 -18.05
C CYS A 4 -20.19 17.32 -18.26
N THR A 5 -20.24 16.88 -19.52
CA THR A 5 -19.69 15.63 -20.04
C THR A 5 -18.32 15.88 -20.68
N SER A 6 -17.50 14.82 -20.71
CA SER A 6 -16.38 14.53 -21.63
C SER A 6 -15.18 15.49 -21.74
N GLY A 7 -14.01 14.94 -21.34
CA GLY A 7 -12.90 14.70 -22.26
C GLY A 7 -11.99 15.89 -22.63
N LYS A 8 -10.73 15.83 -22.19
CA LYS A 8 -9.61 16.31 -23.01
C LYS A 8 -8.51 15.25 -23.09
N VAL A 9 -8.34 14.79 -24.33
CA VAL A 9 -7.19 14.08 -24.89
C VAL A 9 -5.92 14.88 -24.57
N PHE A 10 -4.91 14.23 -23.99
CA PHE A 10 -3.57 14.80 -23.88
C PHE A 10 -2.99 14.89 -25.30
N ASN A 11 -2.92 16.11 -25.84
CA ASN A 11 -2.08 16.39 -27.00
C ASN A 11 -0.63 16.21 -26.57
N ARG A 12 0.03 15.20 -27.15
CA ARG A 12 1.47 15.01 -27.07
C ARG A 12 2.11 15.98 -28.07
N GLU A 13 2.55 17.13 -27.58
CA GLU A 13 3.49 17.95 -28.34
C GLU A 13 4.85 17.24 -28.29
N GLU A 14 5.32 16.83 -29.46
CA GLU A 14 6.65 16.29 -29.69
C GLU A 14 7.66 17.44 -29.56
N GLY A 15 8.23 17.59 -28.37
CA GLY A 15 9.43 18.37 -28.13
C GLY A 15 10.39 17.52 -27.31
N GLU A 16 11.61 17.36 -27.79
CA GLU A 16 12.74 16.78 -27.05
C GLU A 16 13.08 17.67 -25.85
N GLY A 17 12.25 17.60 -24.81
CA GLY A 17 12.47 18.23 -23.53
C GLY A 17 12.95 17.18 -22.55
N GLU A 18 14.06 17.45 -21.86
CA GLU A 18 14.47 16.72 -20.68
C GLU A 18 13.24 16.51 -19.78
N GLY A 19 12.78 15.27 -19.67
CA GLY A 19 11.54 14.96 -18.97
C GLY A 19 11.66 15.42 -17.52
N ILE A 20 10.99 16.52 -17.18
CA ILE A 20 10.94 17.03 -15.80
C ILE A 20 10.37 15.90 -14.95
N PHE A 21 11.20 15.29 -14.10
CA PHE A 21 10.74 14.28 -13.16
C PHE A 21 9.80 14.95 -12.16
N VAL A 22 8.51 14.70 -12.32
CA VAL A 22 7.51 15.11 -11.35
C VAL A 22 7.38 13.97 -10.33
N PRO A 23 7.84 14.15 -9.08
CA PRO A 23 7.71 13.11 -8.06
C PRO A 23 6.24 12.77 -7.84
N VAL A 24 5.93 11.48 -7.71
CA VAL A 24 4.57 11.02 -7.42
C VAL A 24 4.19 11.44 -6.00
N THR A 25 3.19 12.30 -5.86
CA THR A 25 2.70 12.82 -4.57
C THR A 25 1.34 12.25 -4.18
N GLY A 26 0.92 12.45 -2.93
CA GLY A 26 -0.40 12.08 -2.44
C GLY A 26 -0.70 10.57 -2.46
N LEU A 27 -1.96 10.20 -2.67
CA LEU A 27 -2.40 8.79 -2.67
C LEU A 27 -1.73 7.95 -3.77
N SER A 28 -1.36 8.57 -4.89
CA SER A 28 -0.64 7.88 -5.98
C SER A 28 0.75 7.38 -5.56
N ARG A 29 1.33 7.92 -4.48
CA ARG A 29 2.59 7.41 -3.91
C ARG A 29 2.44 6.05 -3.23
N PHE A 30 1.21 5.61 -2.95
CA PHE A 30 0.90 4.36 -2.25
C PHE A 30 0.07 3.42 -3.14
N PRO A 31 0.61 2.94 -4.26
CA PRO A 31 -0.10 2.01 -5.12
C PRO A 31 -0.23 0.63 -4.46
N PHE A 32 -1.38 -0.01 -4.66
CA PHE A 32 -1.51 -1.44 -4.39
C PHE A 32 -0.80 -2.25 -5.47
N ILE A 33 0.46 -2.62 -5.23
CA ILE A 33 1.26 -3.45 -6.15
C ILE A 33 0.76 -4.90 -6.20
N TYR A 34 0.13 -5.36 -5.13
CA TYR A 34 -0.50 -6.67 -5.01
C TYR A 34 -1.76 -6.56 -4.16
N THR A 35 -2.80 -7.31 -4.52
CA THR A 35 -4.06 -7.39 -3.75
C THR A 35 -4.55 -8.83 -3.77
N TYR A 36 -5.04 -9.28 -2.62
CA TYR A 36 -5.73 -10.55 -2.47
C TYR A 36 -7.00 -10.37 -1.63
N PRO A 37 -8.15 -10.95 -2.04
CA PRO A 37 -8.38 -11.59 -3.34
C PRO A 37 -8.24 -10.57 -4.50
N HIS A 38 -7.94 -11.02 -5.72
CA HIS A 38 -7.50 -10.11 -6.80
C HIS A 38 -8.56 -9.07 -7.23
N ASP A 39 -9.83 -9.39 -7.02
CA ASP A 39 -11.00 -8.56 -7.29
C ASP A 39 -11.27 -7.49 -6.22
N CYS A 40 -10.60 -7.51 -5.07
CA CYS A 40 -10.86 -6.58 -3.97
C CYS A 40 -10.28 -5.17 -4.17
N ARG A 41 -9.60 -4.90 -5.29
CA ARG A 41 -8.88 -3.63 -5.51
C ARG A 41 -9.79 -2.39 -5.47
N SER A 42 -11.03 -2.51 -5.95
CA SER A 42 -12.02 -1.41 -5.87
C SER A 42 -12.40 -1.10 -4.43
N THR A 43 -12.64 -2.12 -3.62
CA THR A 43 -12.92 -1.98 -2.18
C THR A 43 -11.73 -1.40 -1.44
N LEU A 44 -10.51 -1.89 -1.68
CA LEU A 44 -9.31 -1.37 -1.01
C LEU A 44 -9.04 0.11 -1.32
N ARG A 45 -9.47 0.62 -2.49
CA ARG A 45 -9.34 2.04 -2.81
C ARG A 45 -10.12 2.95 -1.87
N SER A 46 -11.28 2.54 -1.34
CA SER A 46 -12.02 3.36 -0.38
C SER A 46 -11.34 3.41 1.00
N HIS A 47 -10.52 2.41 1.33
CA HIS A 47 -9.72 2.36 2.56
C HIS A 47 -8.39 3.14 2.44
N LEU A 48 -7.97 3.48 1.22
CA LEU A 48 -6.65 4.08 0.98
C LEU A 48 -6.41 5.38 1.76
N PRO A 49 -7.37 6.32 1.90
CA PRO A 49 -7.17 7.51 2.73
C PRO A 49 -6.82 7.17 4.18
N ASN A 50 -7.56 6.25 4.81
CA ASN A 50 -7.31 5.83 6.20
C ASN A 50 -5.98 5.11 6.33
N LEU A 51 -5.67 4.21 5.38
CA LEU A 51 -4.39 3.51 5.36
C LEU A 51 -3.23 4.50 5.26
N VAL A 52 -3.30 5.45 4.33
CA VAL A 52 -2.24 6.46 4.17
C VAL A 52 -2.09 7.30 5.43
N SER A 53 -3.18 7.76 6.04
CA SER A 53 -3.13 8.47 7.33
C SER A 53 -2.42 7.65 8.41
N LEU A 54 -2.77 6.37 8.56
CA LEU A 54 -2.14 5.47 9.54
C LEU A 54 -0.65 5.25 9.27
N LEU A 55 -0.26 5.08 8.00
CA LEU A 55 1.14 4.88 7.62
C LEU A 55 1.99 6.13 7.90
N PHE A 56 1.43 7.33 7.69
CA PHE A 56 2.12 8.58 8.01
C PHE A 56 2.21 8.84 9.51
N GLU A 57 1.12 8.62 10.25
CA GLU A 57 1.08 8.82 11.70
C GLU A 57 2.08 7.91 12.43
N HIS A 58 2.24 6.68 11.94
CA HIS A 58 3.07 5.65 12.57
C HIS A 58 4.35 5.31 11.79
N GLU A 59 4.81 6.21 10.91
CA GLU A 59 5.96 5.96 10.03
C GLU A 59 7.18 5.46 10.82
N LYS A 60 7.54 6.15 11.91
CA LYS A 60 8.68 5.79 12.76
C LYS A 60 8.56 4.41 13.39
N SER A 61 7.35 4.02 13.81
CA SER A 61 7.11 2.69 14.40
C SER A 61 7.24 1.59 13.35
N LEU A 62 6.69 1.83 12.16
CA LEU A 62 6.77 0.91 11.03
C LEU A 62 8.20 0.77 10.51
N ASP A 63 9.00 1.84 10.53
CA ASP A 63 10.41 1.80 10.12
C ASP A 63 11.27 0.98 11.09
N MET A 64 10.86 0.86 12.36
CA MET A 64 11.45 -0.09 13.32
C MET A 64 10.95 -1.53 13.12
N LEU A 65 10.31 -1.83 11.98
CA LEU A 65 9.72 -3.12 11.65
C LEU A 65 8.67 -3.60 12.67
N GLN A 66 8.04 -2.66 13.40
CA GLN A 66 6.94 -3.00 14.30
C GLN A 66 5.65 -3.15 13.52
N GLU A 67 4.82 -4.11 13.95
CA GLU A 67 3.47 -4.27 13.42
C GLU A 67 2.54 -3.23 14.04
N LEU A 68 1.80 -2.53 13.20
CA LEU A 68 0.71 -1.65 13.59
C LEU A 68 -0.60 -2.43 13.56
N PHE A 69 -1.41 -2.25 14.60
CA PHE A 69 -2.76 -2.79 14.70
C PHE A 69 -3.71 -1.66 15.10
N HIS A 70 -4.68 -1.34 14.25
CA HIS A 70 -5.58 -0.21 14.44
C HIS A 70 -7.02 -0.61 14.08
N THR A 71 -7.97 -0.28 14.95
CA THR A 71 -9.40 -0.50 14.71
C THR A 71 -10.09 0.85 14.49
N GLU A 72 -10.60 1.04 13.28
CA GLU A 72 -11.44 2.18 12.91
C GLU A 72 -12.89 1.83 13.22
N ASN A 73 -13.38 2.37 14.34
CA ASN A 73 -14.72 2.09 14.85
C ASN A 73 -15.82 2.61 13.91
N ALA A 74 -15.61 3.76 13.25
CA ALA A 74 -16.63 4.36 12.39
C ALA A 74 -16.92 3.53 11.14
N LEU A 75 -15.90 2.82 10.63
CA LEU A 75 -16.01 1.91 9.49
C LEU A 75 -16.15 0.44 9.90
N ASN A 76 -16.17 0.16 11.21
CA ASN A 76 -16.11 -1.20 11.75
C ASN A 76 -15.02 -2.05 11.07
N THR A 77 -13.83 -1.46 10.90
CA THR A 77 -12.74 -2.04 10.12
C THR A 77 -11.49 -2.09 10.97
N THR A 78 -10.78 -3.22 10.92
CA THR A 78 -9.45 -3.33 11.52
C THR A 78 -8.38 -3.37 10.45
N TYR A 79 -7.36 -2.54 10.62
CA TYR A 79 -6.16 -2.49 9.80
C TYR A 79 -4.99 -3.07 10.57
N MET A 80 -4.24 -3.94 9.90
CA MET A 80 -2.91 -4.34 10.35
C MET A 80 -1.90 -3.95 9.27
N CYS A 81 -0.83 -3.29 9.68
CA CYS A 81 0.27 -2.90 8.78
C CYS A 81 1.59 -3.48 9.31
N SER A 82 2.40 -4.04 8.42
CA SER A 82 3.75 -4.49 8.74
C SER A 82 4.70 -4.06 7.61
N ARG A 83 5.79 -3.37 7.97
CA ARG A 83 6.80 -2.97 6.99
C ARG A 83 7.67 -4.19 6.69
N ILE A 84 7.61 -4.68 5.45
CA ILE A 84 8.39 -5.84 5.01
C ILE A 84 9.63 -5.41 4.22
N ASP A 85 9.69 -4.17 3.76
CA ASP A 85 10.86 -3.56 3.14
C ASP A 85 10.76 -2.04 3.29
N SER A 86 11.86 -1.29 3.15
CA SER A 86 11.84 0.18 3.27
C SER A 86 10.74 0.86 2.42
N SER A 87 10.41 0.28 1.26
CA SER A 87 9.41 0.81 0.33
C SER A 87 8.13 -0.03 0.22
N ILE A 88 8.00 -1.13 0.98
CA ILE A 88 6.86 -2.06 0.87
C ILE A 88 6.26 -2.32 2.23
N THR A 89 4.97 -2.02 2.35
CA THR A 89 4.17 -2.33 3.53
C THR A 89 3.13 -3.39 3.19
N LEU A 90 3.10 -4.47 3.98
CA LEU A 90 2.03 -5.46 3.95
C LEU A 90 0.85 -4.92 4.77
N VAL A 91 -0.34 -4.91 4.19
CA VAL A 91 -1.56 -4.44 4.83
C VAL A 91 -2.61 -5.53 4.80
N ILE A 92 -3.25 -5.78 5.95
CA ILE A 92 -4.41 -6.65 6.08
C ILE A 92 -5.59 -5.78 6.52
N VAL A 93 -6.66 -5.79 5.72
CA VAL A 93 -7.91 -5.08 6.01
C VAL A 93 -8.97 -6.11 6.36
N TYR A 94 -9.61 -5.94 7.50
CA TYR A 94 -10.72 -6.79 7.91
C TYR A 94 -11.96 -5.93 8.16
N SER A 95 -13.00 -6.19 7.37
CA SER A 95 -14.28 -5.51 7.44
C SER A 95 -15.31 -6.51 7.96
N GLU A 96 -15.55 -6.55 9.28
CA GLU A 96 -16.65 -7.27 9.96
C GLU A 96 -16.46 -7.28 11.49
N ASN A 97 -17.55 -7.54 12.24
CA ASN A 97 -17.55 -7.73 13.71
C ASN A 97 -16.74 -8.95 14.19
N GLY A 98 -16.11 -9.71 13.29
CA GLY A 98 -15.20 -10.80 13.63
C GLY A 98 -13.94 -10.25 14.27
N ARG A 99 -13.94 -10.12 15.61
CA ARG A 99 -12.73 -9.80 16.38
C ARG A 99 -11.69 -10.93 16.22
N LYS A 100 -10.93 -10.91 15.14
CA LYS A 100 -9.70 -11.68 15.05
C LYS A 100 -8.72 -11.08 16.05
N SER A 101 -8.13 -11.92 16.89
CA SER A 101 -7.19 -11.46 17.91
C SER A 101 -5.93 -10.94 17.25
N LYS A 102 -5.36 -9.84 17.77
CA LYS A 102 -4.01 -9.35 17.43
C LYS A 102 -2.99 -10.49 17.35
N LYS A 103 -3.11 -11.52 18.19
CA LYS A 103 -2.24 -12.71 18.18
C LYS A 103 -2.35 -13.53 16.90
N SER A 104 -3.56 -13.74 16.39
CA SER A 104 -3.77 -14.49 15.15
C SER A 104 -3.18 -13.77 13.94
N PHE A 105 -3.28 -12.44 13.94
CA PHE A 105 -2.70 -11.58 12.91
C PHE A 105 -1.18 -11.58 12.96
N HIS A 106 -0.62 -11.36 14.15
CA HIS A 106 0.81 -11.45 14.37
C HIS A 106 1.37 -12.79 13.90
N SER A 107 0.69 -13.90 14.20
CA SER A 107 1.09 -15.23 13.73
C SER A 107 1.12 -15.32 12.20
N ALA A 108 0.06 -14.88 11.51
CA ALA A 108 0.00 -14.92 10.05
C ALA A 108 1.08 -14.04 9.39
N VAL A 109 1.29 -12.83 9.89
CA VAL A 109 2.31 -11.91 9.37
C VAL A 109 3.71 -12.40 9.69
N SER A 110 3.94 -12.96 10.88
CA SER A 110 5.23 -13.56 11.25
C SER A 110 5.59 -14.76 10.39
N GLN A 111 4.60 -15.51 9.89
CA GLN A 111 4.83 -16.62 8.97
C GLN A 111 5.20 -16.13 7.55
N VAL A 112 4.53 -15.09 7.04
CA VAL A 112 4.66 -14.67 5.64
C VAL A 112 5.75 -13.61 5.42
N SER A 113 5.96 -12.70 6.38
CA SER A 113 6.88 -11.56 6.23
C SER A 113 8.33 -11.96 5.97
N PRO A 114 8.91 -12.96 6.66
CA PRO A 114 10.30 -13.36 6.42
C PRO A 114 10.52 -13.88 5.00
N ASP A 115 9.56 -14.63 4.45
CA ASP A 115 9.68 -15.19 3.11
C ASP A 115 9.51 -14.11 2.03
N LEU A 116 8.60 -13.14 2.25
CA LEU A 116 8.50 -11.97 1.39
C LEU A 116 9.78 -11.11 1.44
N GLN A 117 10.36 -10.92 2.63
CA GLN A 117 11.64 -10.21 2.79
C GLN A 117 12.79 -10.89 2.03
N LYS A 118 12.91 -12.21 2.12
CA LYS A 118 13.90 -13.00 1.37
C LYS A 118 13.67 -12.88 -0.13
N LEU A 119 12.42 -12.97 -0.59
CA LEU A 119 12.05 -12.82 -2.00
C LEU A 119 12.46 -11.44 -2.52
N ILE A 120 12.08 -10.37 -1.83
CA ILE A 120 12.41 -8.98 -2.20
C ILE A 120 13.93 -8.79 -2.27
N THR A 121 14.66 -9.30 -1.27
CA THR A 121 16.12 -9.22 -1.23
C THR A 121 16.75 -9.98 -2.40
N SER A 122 16.23 -11.16 -2.72
CA SER A 122 16.69 -11.98 -3.84
C SER A 122 16.48 -11.27 -5.17
N LEU A 123 15.28 -10.72 -5.41
CA LEU A 123 14.95 -9.97 -6.63
C LEU A 123 15.89 -8.78 -6.85
N ARG A 124 16.18 -8.01 -5.79
CA ARG A 124 17.16 -6.91 -5.86
C ARG A 124 18.59 -7.40 -6.10
N GLY A 125 18.94 -8.56 -5.58
CA GLY A 125 20.24 -9.19 -5.82
C GLY A 125 20.42 -9.62 -7.27
N PHE A 126 19.35 -10.04 -7.96
CA PHE A 126 19.37 -10.34 -9.39
C PHE A 126 19.60 -9.08 -10.23
N GLU A 127 18.92 -7.97 -9.94
CA GLU A 127 19.07 -6.71 -10.67
C GLU A 127 20.49 -6.12 -10.61
N LYS A 128 21.22 -6.39 -9.52
CA LYS A 128 22.62 -5.93 -9.38
C LYS A 128 23.62 -6.74 -10.19
N ARG A 129 23.25 -7.93 -10.69
CA ARG A 129 24.14 -8.80 -11.50
C ARG A 129 23.95 -8.63 -13.00
N THR A 130 22.87 -7.97 -13.41
CA THR A 130 22.51 -7.77 -14.83
C THR A 130 22.81 -6.36 -15.34
N LYS A 131 23.41 -5.51 -14.50
CA LYS A 131 24.03 -4.24 -14.88
C LYS A 131 25.54 -4.35 -14.73
#